data_AF-A0A3D1IBS8-F1
#
_entry.id   AF-A0A3D1IBS8-F1
#
_cell.length_a   1.000
_cell.length_b   1.000
_cell.length_c   1.000
_cell.angle_alpha   90.00
_cell.angle_beta   90.00
_cell.angle_gamma   90.00
#
_symmetry.space_group_name_H-M   'P 1'
#
loop_
_entity.id
_entity.type
_entity.pdbx_description
1 polymer ?
#
loop_
_entity_poly.entity_id
_entity_poly.type
_entity_poly.pdbx_seq_one_letter_code
_entity_poly.pdbx_strand_id
1 'polypeptide(L)' 'DGDLIELDLEAGTLELCVDPAELARRAEGWTPPTPRFASGWLGRYTRMATSASTGAVLRADPAG' A
#
# COMPACT_ATOMS: atom_id res chain seq x y z
N ASP A 1 3.85 -16.83 2.37
CA ASP A 1 3.66 -17.17 3.80
C ASP A 1 4.96 -17.67 4.40
N GLY A 2 5.25 -17.28 5.64
CA GLY A 2 6.45 -17.72 6.37
C GLY A 2 7.59 -16.72 6.45
N ASP A 3 7.47 -15.51 5.86
CA ASP A 3 8.46 -14.46 6.07
C ASP A 3 8.44 -13.98 7.53
N LEU A 4 9.62 -13.74 8.09
CA LEU A 4 9.76 -13.21 9.44
C LEU A 4 9.49 -11.70 9.44
N ILE A 5 8.68 -11.25 10.41
CA ILE A 5 8.35 -9.85 10.62
C ILE A 5 8.73 -9.49 12.06
N GLU A 6 9.47 -8.40 12.22
CA GLU A 6 9.82 -7.84 13.52
C GLU A 6 8.93 -6.62 13.81
N LEU A 7 8.38 -6.58 15.03
CA LEU A 7 7.59 -5.46 15.54
C LEU A 7 8.24 -4.99 16.85
N ASP A 8 8.75 -3.77 16.84
CA ASP A 8 9.29 -3.12 18.03
C ASP A 8 8.38 -1.95 18.42
N LEU A 9 7.75 -2.06 19.60
CA LEU A 9 6.84 -1.05 20.11
C LEU A 9 7.57 0.12 20.77
N GLU A 10 8.78 -0.09 21.27
CA GLU A 10 9.58 0.95 21.91
C GLU A 10 10.25 1.83 20.84
N ALA A 11 10.81 1.20 19.80
CA ALA A 11 11.34 1.92 18.65
C ALA A 11 10.24 2.39 17.67
N GLY A 12 9.05 1.80 17.71
CA GLY A 12 7.94 2.13 16.82
C GLY A 12 8.16 1.66 15.38
N THR A 13 8.84 0.53 15.19
CA THR A 13 9.22 -0.01 13.88
C THR A 13 8.43 -1.28 13.53
N LEU A 14 8.26 -1.49 12.23
CA LEU A 14 7.71 -2.71 11.64
C LEU A 14 8.62 -3.09 10.48
N GLU A 15 9.37 -4.18 10.63
CA GLU A 15 10.39 -4.60 9.67
C GLU A 15 10.05 -5.97 9.08
N LEU A 16 10.28 -6.13 7.77
CA LEU A 16 10.16 -7.41 7.09
C LEU A 16 11.58 -7.97 6.93
N CYS A 17 11.91 -9.01 7.70
CA CYS A 17 13.26 -9.57 7.80
C CYS A 17 13.63 -10.42 6.57
N VAL A 18 13.62 -9.81 5.39
CA VAL A 18 13.93 -10.38 4.09
C VAL A 18 15.08 -9.58 3.46
N ASP A 19 15.99 -10.26 2.78
CA ASP A 19 17.12 -9.60 2.12
C ASP A 19 16.64 -8.56 1.08
N PRO A 20 17.27 -7.38 0.99
CA PRO A 20 16.92 -6.36 0.01
C PRO A 20 16.91 -6.85 -1.45
N ALA A 21 17.79 -7.79 -1.81
CA ALA A 21 17.84 -8.38 -3.15
C ALA A 21 16.59 -9.21 -3.44
N GLU A 22 16.06 -9.93 -2.44
CA GLU A 22 14.82 -10.69 -2.57
C GLU A 22 13.61 -9.76 -2.66
N LEU A 23 13.58 -8.65 -1.89
CA LEU A 23 12.54 -7.64 -2.02
C LEU A 23 12.52 -6.99 -3.41
N ALA A 24 13.69 -6.65 -3.96
CA ALA A 24 13.80 -6.12 -5.32
C ALA A 24 13.26 -7.13 -6.35
N ARG A 25 13.66 -8.40 -6.24
CA ARG A 25 13.17 -9.48 -7.11
C ARG A 25 11.64 -9.66 -7.02
N ARG A 26 11.06 -9.55 -5.83
CA ARG A 26 9.59 -9.64 -5.64
C ARG A 26 8.87 -8.43 -6.25
N ALA A 27 9.47 -7.25 -6.21
CA ALA A 27 8.90 -6.03 -6.78
C ALA A 27 8.83 -6.07 -8.32
N GLU A 28 9.78 -6.71 -9.00
CA GLU A 28 9.84 -6.79 -10.47
C GLU A 28 8.59 -7.41 -11.12
N GLY A 29 7.89 -8.29 -10.42
CA GLY A 29 6.66 -8.94 -10.91
C GLY A 29 5.37 -8.41 -10.27
N TRP A 30 5.45 -7.44 -9.38
CA TRP A 30 4.28 -6.97 -8.65
C TRP A 30 3.38 -6.13 -9.55
N THR A 31 2.10 -6.48 -9.58
CA THR A 31 1.07 -5.70 -10.25
C THR A 31 -0.01 -5.30 -9.24
N PRO A 32 -0.51 -4.05 -9.31
CA PRO A 32 -1.56 -3.62 -8.42
C PRO A 32 -2.83 -4.46 -8.65
N PRO A 33 -3.51 -4.91 -7.57
CA PRO A 33 -4.73 -5.70 -7.71
C PRO A 33 -5.87 -4.86 -8.29
N THR A 34 -6.79 -5.52 -9.00
CA THR A 34 -7.99 -4.86 -9.51
C THR A 34 -8.82 -4.27 -8.36
N PRO A 35 -9.24 -2.99 -8.44
CA PRO A 35 -10.08 -2.39 -7.42
C PRO A 35 -11.38 -3.16 -7.22
N ARG A 36 -11.73 -3.44 -5.95
CA ARG A 36 -12.99 -4.10 -5.59
C ARG A 36 -14.22 -3.26 -5.99
N PHE A 37 -14.09 -1.94 -5.98
CA PHE A 37 -15.15 -1.01 -6.37
C PHE A 37 -14.64 -0.11 -7.50
N ALA A 38 -15.15 -0.31 -8.71
CA ALA A 38 -14.75 0.47 -9.87
C ALA A 38 -15.67 1.67 -10.16
N SER A 39 -16.88 1.68 -9.60
CA SER A 39 -17.92 2.67 -9.90
C SER A 39 -18.64 3.22 -8.65
N GLY A 40 -19.50 4.21 -8.87
CA GLY A 40 -20.25 4.87 -7.81
C GLY A 40 -19.36 5.65 -6.85
N TRP A 41 -19.90 5.92 -5.65
CA TRP A 41 -19.20 6.71 -4.64
C TRP A 41 -17.90 6.05 -4.17
N LEU A 42 -17.90 4.73 -3.98
CA LEU A 42 -16.71 4.00 -3.55
C LEU A 42 -15.64 3.96 -4.65
N GLY A 43 -16.03 3.85 -5.93
CA GLY A 43 -15.08 3.98 -7.03
C GLY A 43 -14.40 5.34 -7.06
N ARG A 44 -15.14 6.42 -6.80
CA ARG A 44 -14.56 7.77 -6.66
C ARG A 44 -13.61 7.86 -5.47
N TYR A 45 -14.02 7.33 -4.31
CA TYR A 45 -13.18 7.31 -3.11
C TYR A 45 -11.86 6.56 -3.33
N THR A 46 -11.90 5.37 -3.94
CA THR A 46 -10.69 4.56 -4.23
C THR A 46 -9.68 5.28 -5.12
N ARG A 47 -10.13 6.18 -6.00
CA ARG A 47 -9.23 6.98 -6.86
C ARG A 47 -8.68 8.23 -6.18
N MET A 48 -9.41 8.81 -5.23
CA MET A 48 -9.12 10.14 -4.67
C MET A 48 -8.48 10.11 -3.28
N ALA A 49 -8.71 9.06 -2.50
CA ALA A 49 -8.19 8.96 -1.14
C ALA A 49 -6.66 8.86 -1.16
N THR A 50 -5.99 9.76 -0.44
CA THR A 50 -4.54 9.71 -0.29
C THR A 50 -4.11 8.72 0.78
N SER A 51 -2.79 8.51 0.92
CA SER A 51 -2.23 7.64 1.96
C SER A 51 -2.77 8.00 3.35
N ALA A 52 -2.99 6.99 4.20
CA ALA A 52 -3.33 7.17 5.60
C ALA A 52 -2.27 8.00 6.36
N SER A 53 -0.99 7.87 6.01
CA SER A 53 0.09 8.70 6.57
C SER A 53 -0.06 10.20 6.25
N THR A 54 -0.83 10.52 5.21
CA THR A 54 -1.18 11.90 4.81
C THR A 54 -2.59 12.31 5.26
N GLY A 55 -3.23 11.51 6.13
CA GLY A 55 -4.55 11.78 6.69
C GLY A 55 -5.73 11.24 5.87
N ALA A 56 -5.50 10.43 4.84
CA ALA A 56 -6.55 9.84 3.99
C ALA A 56 -7.54 10.85 3.40
N VAL A 57 -7.08 12.07 3.14
CA VAL A 57 -7.90 13.14 2.56
C VAL A 57 -8.19 12.86 1.09
N LEU A 58 -9.27 13.42 0.58
CA LEU A 58 -9.59 13.35 -0.85
C LEU A 58 -8.82 14.44 -1.60
N ARG A 59 -8.06 14.06 -2.62
CA ARG A 59 -7.48 15.01 -3.59
C ARG A 59 -8.14 14.82 -4.95
N ALA A 60 -8.11 15.89 -5.76
CA ALA A 60 -8.68 15.87 -7.10
C ALA A 60 -8.14 14.68 -7.90
N ASP A 61 -9.04 13.95 -8.56
CA ASP A 61 -8.68 12.80 -9.37
C ASP A 61 -7.82 13.28 -10.55
N PRO A 62 -6.56 12.84 -10.68
CA PRO A 62 -5.72 13.23 -11.80
C PRO A 62 -6.26 12.73 -13.16
N ALA A 63 -7.21 11.79 -13.16
CA ALA A 63 -7.79 11.23 -14.38
C ALA A 63 -9.00 12.00 -14.95
N GLY A 64 -9.58 12.96 -14.20
CA GLY A 64 -10.75 13.76 -14.62
C GLY A 64 -12.08 13.05 -14.43
#